data_AF-A0A7S9LT47-F1
#
_entry.id   AF-A0A7S9LT47-F1
#
_cell.length_a   1.000
_cell.length_b   1.000
_cell.length_c   1.000
_cell.angle_alpha   90.00
_cell.angle_beta   90.00
_cell.angle_gamma   90.00
#
_symmetry.space_group_name_H-M   'P 1'
#
loop_
_entity.id
_entity.type
_entity.pdbx_description
1 polymer ?
#
loop_
_entity_poly.entity_id
_entity_poly.type
_entity_poly.pdbx_seq_one_letter_code
_entity_poly.pdbx_strand_id
1 'polypeptide(L)'
;MRRILAAFLLIASGAAAQEPGADFEADRQKLNALHEAGDYTGFLRHYVRVIEGTDFISPERFSLTGQMGEMTVRLIDHVDAQDQVEILGAAIPLVEEDEQYLGLPYLYITYADAQMQVGDVEGAVRSLDEADTAMERFDSFGCLPGVNVTTCPYILPSISELRDRASNLRRELEG
;
A
#
# COMPACT_ATOMS: atom_id res chain seq x y z
N MET A 1 14.17 -5.44 27.94
CA MET A 1 13.31 -4.84 26.90
C MET A 1 14.08 -3.76 26.16
N ARG A 2 13.84 -3.64 24.85
CA ARG A 2 14.42 -2.72 23.86
C ARG A 2 15.74 -3.16 23.21
N ARG A 3 15.60 -3.68 21.99
CA ARG A 3 16.31 -3.31 20.75
C ARG A 3 15.92 -4.33 19.67
N ILE A 4 15.03 -3.95 18.76
CA ILE A 4 14.96 -4.57 17.44
C ILE A 4 15.07 -3.43 16.42
N LEU A 5 16.23 -3.47 15.78
CA LEU A 5 16.67 -3.01 14.47
C LEU A 5 16.32 -1.60 13.96
N ALA A 6 17.41 -0.89 13.72
CA ALA A 6 17.53 0.18 12.74
C ALA A 6 17.78 -0.39 11.33
N ALA A 7 17.53 0.50 10.36
CA ALA A 7 18.10 0.61 9.01
C ALA A 7 17.52 -0.29 7.90
N PHE A 8 16.90 0.38 6.90
CA PHE A 8 17.25 0.22 5.49
C PHE A 8 16.91 1.51 4.72
N LEU A 9 17.94 2.30 4.41
CA LEU A 9 18.02 3.20 3.25
C LEU A 9 19.49 3.63 3.13
N LEU A 10 20.31 2.70 2.63
CA LEU A 10 21.65 2.98 2.13
C LEU A 10 21.59 2.82 0.61
N ILE A 11 21.40 3.91 -0.10
CA ILE A 11 21.82 4.02 -1.49
C ILE A 11 23.10 4.84 -1.48
N ALA A 12 24.22 4.15 -1.35
CA ALA A 12 25.54 4.69 -1.59
C ALA A 12 26.17 3.88 -2.74
N SER A 13 25.86 4.29 -3.96
CA SER A 13 26.59 3.87 -5.16
C SER A 13 26.77 5.08 -6.09
N GLY A 14 27.87 5.81 -5.90
CA GLY A 14 28.75 6.33 -6.95
C GLY A 14 28.21 7.11 -8.16
N ALA A 15 26.96 7.54 -8.20
CA ALA A 15 26.46 8.57 -9.10
C ALA A 15 26.20 9.81 -8.26
N ALA A 16 26.52 11.01 -8.77
CA ALA A 16 26.34 12.26 -8.04
C ALA A 16 24.93 12.30 -7.44
N ALA A 17 24.84 12.17 -6.11
CA ALA A 17 23.59 12.23 -5.38
C ALA A 17 23.04 13.64 -5.61
N GLN A 18 22.03 13.74 -6.46
CA GLN A 18 21.27 14.96 -6.60
C GLN A 18 20.67 15.22 -5.22
N GLU A 19 21.11 16.29 -4.57
CA GLU A 19 20.59 16.64 -3.25
C GLU A 19 19.06 16.71 -3.37
N PRO A 20 18.32 16.00 -2.51
CA PRO A 20 16.87 16.09 -2.53
C PRO A 20 16.51 17.57 -2.41
N GLY A 21 15.71 18.08 -3.37
CA GLY A 21 15.28 19.47 -3.36
C GLY A 21 14.62 19.83 -2.02
N ALA A 22 14.61 21.12 -1.66
CA ALA A 22 14.05 21.59 -0.39
C ALA A 22 12.61 21.10 -0.12
N ASP A 23 11.85 20.80 -1.18
CA ASP A 23 10.50 20.24 -1.10
C ASP A 23 10.48 18.81 -0.54
N PHE A 24 11.46 17.96 -0.89
CA PHE A 24 11.53 16.57 -0.42
C PHE A 24 11.87 16.47 1.06
N GLU A 25 12.80 17.29 1.56
CA GLU A 25 13.16 17.31 2.97
C GLU A 25 12.01 17.84 3.83
N ALA A 26 11.22 18.81 3.32
CA ALA A 26 10.01 19.29 3.97
C ALA A 26 8.92 18.21 4.03
N ASP A 27 8.68 17.50 2.93
CA ASP A 27 7.72 16.39 2.88
C ASP A 27 8.13 15.26 3.83
N ARG A 28 9.43 14.92 3.90
CA ARG A 28 9.98 13.94 4.83
C ARG A 28 9.75 14.33 6.29
N GLN A 29 10.02 15.60 6.65
CA GLN A 29 9.78 16.10 8.01
C GLN A 29 8.31 16.04 8.37
N LYS A 30 7.43 16.38 7.43
CA LYS A 30 5.98 16.32 7.63
C LYS A 30 5.47 14.89 7.79
N LEU A 31 5.93 13.94 6.97
CA LEU A 31 5.59 12.51 7.14
C LEU A 31 6.01 11.99 8.52
N ASN A 32 7.22 12.34 8.99
CA ASN A 32 7.66 11.95 10.33
C ASN A 32 6.77 12.54 11.43
N ALA A 33 6.41 13.82 11.32
CA ALA A 33 5.56 14.48 12.30
C ALA A 33 4.15 13.86 12.37
N LEU A 34 3.56 13.50 11.23
CA LEU A 34 2.26 12.83 11.16
C LEU A 34 2.33 11.42 11.78
N HIS A 35 3.40 10.67 11.49
CA HIS A 35 3.61 9.35 12.07
C HIS A 35 3.82 9.41 13.59
N GLU A 36 4.61 10.36 14.09
CA GLU A 36 4.81 10.57 15.54
C GLU A 36 3.53 10.99 16.27
N ALA A 37 2.64 11.71 15.59
CA ALA A 37 1.33 12.10 16.10
C ALA A 37 0.30 10.95 16.07
N GLY A 38 0.58 9.85 15.38
CA GLY A 38 -0.38 8.77 15.12
C GLY A 38 -1.51 9.18 14.16
N ASP A 39 -1.33 10.26 13.40
CA ASP A 39 -2.28 10.73 12.39
C ASP A 39 -2.07 9.95 11.08
N TYR A 40 -2.54 8.71 11.06
CA TYR A 40 -2.35 7.80 9.92
C TYR A 40 -3.13 8.24 8.68
N THR A 41 -4.30 8.84 8.87
CA THR A 41 -5.08 9.46 7.80
C THR A 41 -4.27 10.58 7.13
N GLY A 42 -3.79 11.54 7.92
CA GLY A 42 -2.98 12.64 7.41
C GLY A 42 -1.67 12.14 6.78
N PHE A 43 -1.05 11.13 7.38
CA PHE A 43 0.14 10.47 6.87
C PHE A 43 -0.08 9.90 5.46
N LEU A 44 -1.09 9.04 5.28
CA LEU A 44 -1.33 8.35 4.01
C LEU A 44 -1.76 9.32 2.91
N ARG A 45 -2.65 10.28 3.21
CA ARG A 45 -3.02 11.35 2.27
C ARG A 45 -1.79 12.14 1.80
N HIS A 46 -0.92 12.49 2.74
CA HIS A 46 0.28 13.24 2.42
C HIS A 46 1.26 12.40 1.59
N TYR A 47 1.40 11.11 1.90
CA TYR A 47 2.30 10.21 1.19
C TYR A 47 1.85 10.01 -0.27
N VAL A 48 0.56 9.75 -0.50
CA VAL A 48 -0.03 9.65 -1.86
C VAL A 48 0.26 10.93 -2.66
N ARG A 49 -0.02 12.11 -2.08
CA ARG A 49 0.25 13.41 -2.74
C ARG A 49 1.72 13.57 -3.15
N VAL A 50 2.65 13.14 -2.30
CA VAL A 50 4.08 13.20 -2.62
C VAL A 50 4.38 12.33 -3.83
N ILE A 51 3.90 11.09 -3.86
CA ILE A 51 4.14 10.18 -4.99
C ILE A 51 3.50 10.71 -6.28
N GLU A 52 2.25 11.18 -6.24
CA GLU A 52 1.57 11.77 -7.41
C GLU A 52 2.30 12.98 -7.98
N GLY A 53 2.82 13.85 -7.11
CA GLY A 53 3.50 15.07 -7.49
C GLY A 53 4.92 14.87 -8.00
N THR A 54 5.42 13.63 -8.04
CA THR A 54 6.82 13.38 -8.35
C THR A 54 7.05 12.87 -9.78
N ASP A 55 7.68 13.72 -10.60
CA ASP A 55 8.16 13.40 -11.95
C ASP A 55 9.52 12.66 -11.90
N PHE A 56 9.58 11.47 -11.31
CA PHE A 56 10.80 10.65 -11.38
C PHE A 56 10.88 9.79 -12.64
N ILE A 57 12.08 9.66 -13.19
CA ILE A 57 12.40 8.72 -14.28
C ILE A 57 12.51 7.31 -13.68
N SER A 58 11.57 6.44 -14.06
CA SER A 58 11.54 4.96 -14.06
C SER A 58 11.98 4.17 -12.79
N PRO A 59 13.27 3.99 -12.39
CA PRO A 59 13.58 3.06 -11.28
C PRO A 59 13.20 3.58 -9.88
N GLU A 60 13.29 4.89 -9.66
CA GLU A 60 13.03 5.51 -8.35
C GLU A 60 11.53 5.55 -8.04
N ARG A 61 10.71 5.81 -9.07
CA ARG A 61 9.24 5.77 -8.98
C ARG A 61 8.75 4.39 -8.56
N PHE A 62 9.26 3.34 -9.20
CA PHE A 62 8.92 1.95 -8.87
C PHE A 62 9.23 1.60 -7.40
N SER A 63 10.41 2.01 -6.90
CA SER A 63 10.76 1.78 -5.49
C SER A 63 9.85 2.55 -4.52
N LEU A 64 9.41 3.75 -4.90
CA LEU A 64 8.56 4.59 -4.07
C LEU A 64 7.10 4.12 -4.07
N THR A 65 6.55 3.68 -5.21
CA THR A 65 5.20 3.12 -5.29
C THR A 65 5.09 1.81 -4.52
N GLY A 66 6.11 0.94 -4.58
CA GLY A 66 6.18 -0.26 -3.74
C GLY A 66 6.24 0.04 -2.23
N GLN A 67 7.07 1.00 -1.82
CA GLN A 67 7.13 1.46 -0.41
C GLN A 67 5.81 2.09 0.06
N MET A 68 5.15 2.86 -0.81
CA MET A 68 3.84 3.45 -0.53
C MET A 68 2.77 2.36 -0.39
N GLY A 69 2.77 1.35 -1.27
CA GLY A 69 1.91 0.19 -1.14
C GLY A 69 2.08 -0.48 0.22
N GLU A 70 3.33 -0.82 0.60
CA GLU A 70 3.61 -1.44 1.91
C GLU A 70 3.12 -0.59 3.09
N MET A 71 3.31 0.72 3.03
CA MET A 71 2.90 1.60 4.12
C MET A 71 1.38 1.73 4.20
N THR A 72 0.72 1.75 3.03
CA THR A 72 -0.75 1.76 2.95
C THR A 72 -1.30 0.50 3.60
N VAL A 73 -0.82 -0.68 3.24
CA VAL A 73 -1.23 -1.96 3.87
C VAL A 73 -1.12 -1.90 5.39
N ARG A 74 -0.05 -1.33 5.94
CA ARG A 74 0.18 -1.31 7.40
C ARG A 74 -0.77 -0.40 8.16
N LEU A 75 -1.19 0.70 7.53
CA LEU A 75 -1.83 1.80 8.24
C LEU A 75 -3.31 1.96 7.88
N ILE A 76 -3.76 1.40 6.75
CA ILE A 76 -5.10 1.66 6.23
C ILE A 76 -6.20 1.17 7.17
N ASP A 77 -5.99 0.06 7.87
CA ASP A 77 -6.94 -0.48 8.85
C ASP A 77 -7.11 0.43 10.10
N HIS A 78 -6.29 1.48 10.25
CA HIS A 78 -6.43 2.49 11.30
C HIS A 78 -7.18 3.75 10.85
N VAL A 79 -7.57 3.82 9.58
CA VAL A 79 -8.30 4.93 8.99
C VAL A 79 -9.79 4.57 8.94
N ASP A 80 -10.69 5.55 9.08
CA ASP A 80 -12.13 5.30 8.91
C ASP A 80 -12.50 4.99 7.46
N ALA A 81 -13.63 4.33 7.24
CA ALA A 81 -14.03 3.86 5.91
C ALA A 81 -14.15 4.97 4.85
N GLN A 82 -14.58 6.17 5.23
CA GLN A 82 -14.72 7.28 4.29
C GLN A 82 -13.36 7.73 3.77
N ASP A 83 -12.39 7.86 4.68
CA ASP A 83 -11.03 8.24 4.36
C ASP A 83 -10.26 7.08 3.68
N GLN A 84 -10.56 5.83 4.02
CA GLN A 84 -10.02 4.66 3.31
C GLN A 84 -10.42 4.66 1.84
N VAL A 85 -11.67 4.98 1.52
CA VAL A 85 -12.15 5.05 0.12
C VAL A 85 -11.36 6.09 -0.68
N GLU A 86 -11.17 7.28 -0.13
CA GLU A 86 -10.40 8.35 -0.77
C GLU A 86 -8.94 7.95 -0.98
N ILE A 87 -8.28 7.47 0.09
CA ILE A 87 -6.85 7.13 0.07
C ILE A 87 -6.59 5.96 -0.88
N LEU A 88 -7.38 4.88 -0.80
CA LEU A 88 -7.19 3.69 -1.64
C LEU A 88 -7.51 3.99 -3.10
N GLY A 89 -8.54 4.79 -3.38
CA GLY A 89 -8.87 5.21 -4.75
C GLY A 89 -7.74 5.98 -5.44
N ALA A 90 -6.92 6.71 -4.68
CA ALA A 90 -5.74 7.42 -5.20
C ALA A 90 -4.46 6.57 -5.17
N ALA A 91 -4.27 5.74 -4.13
CA ALA A 91 -3.08 4.93 -3.97
C ALA A 91 -3.01 3.74 -4.93
N ILE A 92 -4.12 3.04 -5.15
CA ILE A 92 -4.16 1.81 -5.95
C ILE A 92 -3.60 2.03 -7.37
N PRO A 93 -4.04 3.05 -8.14
CA PRO A 93 -3.49 3.30 -9.48
C PRO A 93 -1.97 3.51 -9.50
N LEU A 94 -1.40 4.09 -8.45
CA LEU A 94 0.05 4.30 -8.32
C LEU A 94 0.77 2.99 -7.99
N VAL A 95 0.16 2.13 -7.16
CA VAL A 95 0.70 0.80 -6.85
C VAL A 95 0.65 -0.11 -8.08
N GLU A 96 -0.39 -0.01 -8.90
CA GLU A 96 -0.54 -0.85 -10.10
C GLU A 96 0.55 -0.63 -11.15
N GLU A 97 1.22 0.53 -11.13
CA GLU A 97 2.41 0.75 -11.95
C GLU A 97 3.56 -0.19 -11.58
N ASP A 98 3.56 -0.69 -10.34
CA ASP A 98 4.40 -1.81 -9.90
C ASP A 98 3.63 -3.13 -10.12
N GLU A 99 3.77 -3.70 -11.32
CA GLU A 99 3.16 -4.98 -11.70
C GLU A 99 3.56 -6.16 -10.79
N GLN A 100 4.59 -5.99 -9.95
CA GLN A 100 5.11 -7.02 -9.05
C GLN A 100 4.65 -6.84 -7.60
N TYR A 101 3.85 -5.81 -7.31
CA TYR A 101 3.43 -5.52 -5.95
C TYR A 101 2.42 -6.56 -5.42
N LEU A 102 2.92 -7.45 -4.57
CA LEU A 102 2.15 -8.56 -3.99
C LEU A 102 1.03 -8.11 -3.05
N GLY A 103 1.05 -6.88 -2.51
CA GLY A 103 -0.02 -6.40 -1.62
C GLY A 103 -1.29 -5.96 -2.34
N LEU A 104 -1.30 -5.93 -3.68
CA LEU A 104 -2.40 -5.38 -4.47
C LEU A 104 -3.76 -6.05 -4.22
N PRO A 105 -3.87 -7.39 -4.12
CA PRO A 105 -5.15 -8.03 -3.80
C PRO A 105 -5.71 -7.63 -2.43
N TYR A 106 -4.83 -7.46 -1.43
CA TYR A 106 -5.25 -7.01 -0.11
C TYR A 106 -5.82 -5.59 -0.17
N LEU A 107 -5.17 -4.68 -0.91
CA LEU A 107 -5.64 -3.30 -1.06
C LEU A 107 -7.02 -3.26 -1.72
N TYR A 108 -7.26 -4.06 -2.76
CA TYR A 108 -8.57 -4.15 -3.42
C TYR A 108 -9.67 -4.70 -2.50
N ILE A 109 -9.38 -5.74 -1.71
CA ILE A 109 -10.36 -6.30 -0.76
C ILE A 109 -10.68 -5.30 0.35
N THR A 110 -9.67 -4.62 0.90
CA THR A 110 -9.88 -3.56 1.90
C THR A 110 -10.64 -2.37 1.29
N TYR A 111 -10.39 -2.03 0.02
CA TYR A 111 -11.13 -0.98 -0.66
C TYR A 111 -12.60 -1.34 -0.85
N ALA A 112 -12.89 -2.58 -1.26
CA ALA A 112 -14.25 -3.08 -1.37
C ALA A 112 -15.01 -3.02 -0.03
N ASP A 113 -14.36 -3.46 1.05
CA ASP A 113 -14.91 -3.40 2.42
C ASP A 113 -15.25 -1.94 2.83
N ALA A 114 -14.32 -1.01 2.59
CA ALA A 114 -14.54 0.41 2.85
C ALA A 114 -15.70 0.98 2.01
N GLN A 115 -15.77 0.62 0.73
CA GLN A 115 -16.86 1.01 -0.18
C GLN A 115 -18.22 0.49 0.32
N MET A 116 -18.29 -0.75 0.79
CA MET A 116 -19.50 -1.30 1.40
C MET A 116 -19.94 -0.51 2.62
N GLN A 117 -19.00 -0.18 3.51
CA GLN A 117 -19.29 0.57 4.74
C GLN A 117 -19.81 1.98 4.47
N VAL A 118 -19.41 2.61 3.36
CA VAL A 118 -19.94 3.92 2.94
C VAL A 118 -21.16 3.82 1.99
N GLY A 119 -21.61 2.61 1.67
CA GLY A 119 -22.79 2.35 0.83
C GLY A 119 -22.54 2.36 -0.68
N ASP A 120 -21.28 2.37 -1.13
CA ASP A 120 -20.89 2.22 -2.54
C ASP A 120 -20.83 0.74 -2.94
N VAL A 121 -22.01 0.14 -3.09
CA VAL A 121 -22.16 -1.29 -3.43
C VAL A 121 -21.57 -1.61 -4.81
N GLU A 122 -21.83 -0.77 -5.82
CA GLU A 122 -21.33 -1.01 -7.17
C GLU A 122 -19.80 -0.91 -7.24
N GLY A 123 -19.22 0.07 -6.53
CA GLY A 123 -17.77 0.18 -6.38
C GLY A 123 -17.18 -1.03 -5.68
N ALA A 124 -17.80 -1.51 -4.60
CA ALA A 124 -17.33 -2.68 -3.86
C ALA A 124 -17.29 -3.94 -4.73
N VAL A 125 -18.35 -4.21 -5.52
CA VAL A 125 -18.37 -5.35 -6.46
C VAL A 125 -17.20 -5.25 -7.44
N ARG A 126 -16.97 -4.07 -8.02
CA ARG A 126 -15.87 -3.86 -8.96
C ARG A 126 -14.51 -4.11 -8.32
N SER A 127 -14.29 -3.58 -7.12
CA SER A 127 -13.04 -3.79 -6.38
C SER A 127 -12.80 -5.26 -6.03
N LEU A 128 -13.86 -6.04 -5.78
CA LEU A 128 -13.72 -7.49 -5.57
C LEU A 128 -13.35 -8.23 -6.86
N ASP A 129 -13.85 -7.80 -8.02
CA ASP A 129 -13.47 -8.37 -9.31
C ASP A 129 -12.00 -8.05 -9.67
N GLU A 130 -11.53 -6.85 -9.34
CA GLU A 130 -10.12 -6.48 -9.48
C GLU A 130 -9.23 -7.25 -8.48
N ALA A 131 -9.72 -7.51 -7.27
CA ALA A 131 -9.02 -8.37 -6.31
C ALA A 131 -8.83 -9.79 -6.85
N ASP A 132 -9.87 -10.38 -7.47
CA ASP A 132 -9.78 -11.70 -8.10
C ASP A 132 -8.74 -11.70 -9.23
N THR A 133 -8.80 -10.70 -10.10
CA THR A 133 -7.81 -10.51 -11.18
C THR A 133 -6.39 -10.39 -10.62
N ALA A 134 -6.20 -9.64 -9.53
CA ALA A 134 -4.91 -9.48 -8.88
C ALA A 134 -4.44 -10.79 -8.22
N MET A 135 -5.32 -11.57 -7.59
CA MET A 135 -4.99 -12.88 -7.01
C MET A 135 -4.61 -13.92 -8.08
N GLU A 136 -5.21 -13.87 -9.26
CA GLU A 136 -4.83 -14.74 -10.39
C GLU A 136 -3.40 -14.47 -10.89
N ARG A 137 -2.91 -13.23 -10.75
CA ARG A 137 -1.52 -12.89 -11.11
C ARG A 137 -0.50 -13.49 -10.14
N PHE A 138 -0.94 -13.88 -8.93
CA PHE A 138 -0.05 -14.35 -7.86
C PHE A 138 -0.43 -15.77 -7.41
N ASP A 139 0.20 -16.78 -8.01
CA ASP A 139 -0.03 -18.20 -7.69
C ASP A 139 0.37 -18.60 -6.24
N SER A 140 1.11 -17.75 -5.52
CA SER A 140 1.33 -17.84 -4.07
C SER A 140 1.88 -16.53 -3.50
N PHE A 141 1.47 -16.15 -2.28
CA PHE A 141 2.27 -15.23 -1.45
C PHE A 141 3.40 -16.01 -0.78
N GLY A 142 4.33 -16.50 -1.60
CA GLY A 142 5.68 -16.78 -1.14
C GLY A 142 6.46 -15.49 -1.24
N CYS A 143 7.35 -15.21 -0.28
CA CYS A 143 8.46 -14.29 -0.54
C CYS A 143 9.02 -14.60 -1.94
N LEU A 144 9.19 -13.58 -2.79
CA LEU A 144 9.70 -13.74 -4.16
C LEU A 144 10.84 -14.78 -4.17
N PRO A 145 10.95 -15.66 -5.19
CA PRO A 145 12.02 -16.65 -5.25
C PRO A 145 13.39 -15.99 -5.00
N GLY A 146 14.02 -16.30 -3.86
CA GLY A 146 15.30 -15.70 -3.43
C GLY A 146 15.22 -14.71 -2.25
N VAL A 147 14.04 -14.36 -1.77
CA VAL A 147 13.86 -13.51 -0.57
C VAL A 147 13.71 -14.39 0.67
N ASN A 148 14.56 -14.17 1.68
CA ASN A 148 14.52 -14.91 2.93
C ASN A 148 13.23 -14.58 3.70
N VAL A 149 12.54 -15.60 4.22
CA VAL A 149 11.26 -15.48 4.94
C VAL A 149 11.40 -14.62 6.20
N THR A 150 12.60 -14.52 6.79
CA THR A 150 12.87 -13.61 7.92
C THR A 150 13.05 -12.14 7.53
N THR A 151 13.19 -11.85 6.23
CA THR A 151 13.24 -10.49 5.67
C THR A 151 11.97 -10.10 4.92
N CYS A 152 10.96 -10.99 4.85
CA CYS A 152 9.61 -10.60 4.44
C CYS A 152 9.04 -9.74 5.57
N PRO A 153 8.98 -8.41 5.40
CA PRO A 153 8.79 -7.54 6.53
C PRO A 153 7.34 -7.63 7.07
N TYR A 154 6.41 -8.18 6.29
CA TYR A 154 5.00 -8.36 6.64
C TYR A 154 4.47 -9.68 6.08
N ILE A 155 3.75 -10.42 6.92
CA ILE A 155 2.94 -11.56 6.48
C ILE A 155 1.62 -10.97 6.02
N LEU A 156 1.52 -10.68 4.71
CA LEU A 156 0.21 -10.48 4.10
C LEU A 156 -0.65 -11.73 4.36
N PRO A 157 -1.98 -11.59 4.51
CA PRO A 157 -2.85 -12.76 4.52
C PRO A 157 -2.57 -13.61 3.29
N SER A 158 -2.58 -14.93 3.45
CA SER A 158 -2.42 -15.87 2.34
C SER A 158 -3.51 -15.63 1.28
N ILE A 159 -3.24 -16.03 0.03
CA ILE A 159 -4.25 -15.96 -1.05
C ILE A 159 -5.54 -16.68 -0.64
N SER A 160 -5.44 -17.79 0.12
CA SER A 160 -6.62 -18.49 0.63
C SER A 160 -7.43 -17.62 1.59
N GLU A 161 -6.77 -16.95 2.54
CA GLU A 161 -7.43 -16.05 3.49
C GLU A 161 -8.04 -14.84 2.78
N LEU A 162 -7.38 -14.31 1.75
CA LEU A 162 -7.94 -13.23 0.92
C LEU A 162 -9.17 -13.69 0.14
N ARG A 163 -9.15 -14.88 -0.47
CA ARG A 163 -10.32 -15.47 -1.14
C ARG A 163 -11.49 -15.69 -0.19
N ASP A 164 -11.21 -16.17 1.01
CA ASP A 164 -12.23 -16.36 2.04
C ASP A 164 -12.85 -15.01 2.45
N ARG A 165 -12.02 -13.97 2.64
CA ARG A 165 -12.48 -12.61 2.94
C ARG A 165 -13.32 -12.03 1.80
N ALA A 166 -12.85 -12.13 0.55
CA ALA A 166 -13.60 -11.67 -0.63
C ALA A 166 -14.96 -12.39 -0.74
N SER A 167 -14.98 -13.71 -0.51
CA SER A 167 -16.21 -14.51 -0.52
C SER A 167 -17.20 -14.11 0.58
N ASN A 168 -16.70 -13.70 1.76
CA ASN A 168 -17.55 -13.17 2.83
C ASN A 168 -18.20 -11.85 2.41
N LEU A 169 -17.40 -10.91 1.90
CA LEU A 169 -17.91 -9.60 1.45
C LEU A 169 -18.95 -9.75 0.32
N ARG A 170 -18.72 -10.64 -0.65
CA ARG A 170 -19.71 -10.94 -1.70
C ARG A 170 -21.04 -11.45 -1.12
N ARG A 171 -21.01 -12.33 -0.11
CA ARG A 171 -22.24 -12.80 0.54
C ARG A 171 -22.98 -11.69 1.28
N GLU A 172 -22.26 -10.74 1.87
CA GLU A 172 -22.85 -9.58 2.54
C GLU A 172 -23.51 -8.62 1.54
N LEU A 173 -22.98 -8.50 0.31
CA LEU A 173 -23.58 -7.70 -0.76
C LEU A 173 -24.88 -8.30 -1.34
N GLU A 174 -25.05 -9.62 -1.21
CA GLU A 174 -26.23 -10.34 -1.72
C GLU A 174 -27.37 -10.47 -0.70
N GLY A 175 -27.12 -10.17 0.59
CA GLY A 175 -28.04 -10.34 1.71
C GLY A 175 -28.86 -9.09 2.05
#